data_AF-A0AB36DNT7-F1
#
_entry.id   AF-A0AB36DNT7-F1
#
_cell.length_a   1.000
_cell.length_b   1.000
_cell.length_c   1.000
_cell.angle_alpha   90.00
_cell.angle_beta   90.00
_cell.angle_gamma   90.00
#
_symmetry.space_group_name_H-M   'P 1'
#
loop_
_entity.id
_entity.type
_entity.pdbx_description
1 polymer ?
#
loop_
_entity_poly.entity_id
_entity_poly.type
_entity_poly.pdbx_seq_one_letter_code
_entity_poly.pdbx_strand_id
1 'polypeptide(L)'
;MNHGNFVHAVPLLVGSRKRLVLDALPKFLYSSVIKMVSQPYFATNPILKEAKNRAPASEDAYRRYMSSGQGEGKTTHTKSGKKRRVATNRAKRGHGRYVIQQAGLLKKSIRRQRLTKNSREIHRAAVGIGVHLKGKTGETAFYWHMVERGTKNMPAVPFLRPAFDHHKDEAVQRFKKKLGERIDKLK
;
A
#
# COMPACT_ATOMS: atom_id res chain seq x y z
N MET A 1 -42.44 12.36 39.64
CA MET A 1 -40.97 12.19 39.77
C MET A 1 -40.62 10.89 39.02
N ASN A 2 -39.85 10.81 37.94
CA ASN A 2 -38.85 11.67 37.33
C ASN A 2 -38.96 11.62 35.79
N HIS A 3 -38.49 12.70 35.16
CA HIS A 3 -38.73 13.13 33.79
C HIS A 3 -37.85 12.40 32.78
N GLY A 4 -38.45 11.83 31.73
CA GLY A 4 -37.75 11.29 30.57
C GLY A 4 -37.30 12.41 29.63
N ASN A 5 -35.98 12.58 29.47
CA ASN A 5 -35.40 13.52 28.52
C ASN A 5 -35.52 12.99 27.09
N PHE A 6 -36.60 13.39 26.38
CA PHE A 6 -36.63 13.37 24.92
C PHE A 6 -35.97 14.64 24.40
N VAL A 7 -34.80 14.51 23.77
CA VAL A 7 -34.20 15.61 23.01
C VAL A 7 -34.54 15.40 21.54
N HIS A 8 -35.48 16.19 21.04
CA HIS A 8 -35.73 16.36 19.61
C HIS A 8 -34.49 16.98 18.96
N ALA A 9 -33.90 16.30 17.98
CA ALA A 9 -32.88 16.87 17.11
C ALA A 9 -33.36 16.79 15.65
N VAL A 10 -33.80 17.93 15.13
CA VAL A 10 -34.08 18.18 13.71
C VAL A 10 -32.76 18.11 12.93
N PRO A 11 -32.61 17.25 11.91
CA PRO A 11 -31.41 17.27 11.09
C PRO A 11 -31.57 18.29 9.95
N LEU A 12 -30.84 19.41 10.08
CA LEU A 12 -30.54 20.33 8.99
C LEU A 12 -29.79 19.58 7.87
N LEU A 13 -30.38 19.57 6.68
CA LEU A 13 -29.77 19.14 5.42
C LEU A 13 -28.61 20.09 5.05
N VAL A 14 -27.37 19.68 5.28
CA VAL A 14 -26.23 20.23 4.54
C VAL A 14 -25.31 19.11 4.08
N GLY A 15 -25.17 19.02 2.76
CA GLY A 15 -24.55 17.93 2.03
C GLY A 15 -23.18 17.53 2.52
N SER A 16 -22.96 16.22 2.58
CA SER A 16 -21.64 15.66 2.78
C SER A 16 -21.45 14.42 1.90
N ARG A 17 -20.26 14.37 1.31
CA ARG A 17 -19.77 13.37 0.37
C ARG A 17 -20.17 11.96 0.81
N LYS A 18 -20.72 11.16 -0.11
CA LYS A 18 -20.95 9.71 0.08
C LYS A 18 -19.65 9.00 0.50
N ARG A 19 -19.34 8.99 1.79
CA ARG A 19 -18.71 7.82 2.43
C ARG A 19 -19.80 6.77 2.43
N LEU A 20 -19.49 5.58 1.92
CA LEU A 20 -20.30 4.41 2.22
C LEU A 20 -20.27 4.28 3.75
N VAL A 21 -21.38 4.65 4.36
CA VAL A 21 -21.67 4.62 5.78
C VAL A 21 -21.45 3.19 6.24
N LEU A 22 -20.38 2.98 7.00
CA LEU A 22 -20.13 1.77 7.79
C LEU A 22 -20.80 1.90 9.17
N ASP A 23 -21.80 2.77 9.30
CA ASP A 23 -22.27 3.23 10.61
C ASP A 23 -23.46 2.43 11.15
N ALA A 24 -23.74 1.23 10.62
CA ALA A 24 -24.78 0.36 11.17
C ALA A 24 -24.52 -1.14 10.97
N LEU A 25 -23.26 -1.60 11.02
CA LEU A 25 -23.01 -3.04 11.14
C LEU A 25 -22.79 -3.41 12.62
N PRO A 26 -23.56 -4.38 13.19
CA PRO A 26 -23.30 -4.87 14.54
C PRO A 26 -21.83 -5.30 14.67
N LYS A 27 -21.21 -5.03 15.84
CA LYS A 27 -19.77 -5.24 16.11
C LYS A 27 -19.26 -6.64 15.71
N PHE A 28 -20.13 -7.65 15.73
CA PHE A 28 -19.84 -9.01 15.27
C PHE A 28 -19.54 -9.11 13.77
N LEU A 29 -20.24 -8.37 12.91
CA LEU A 29 -19.99 -8.32 11.47
C LEU A 29 -18.71 -7.54 11.12
N TYR A 30 -18.37 -6.52 11.91
CA TYR A 30 -17.12 -5.75 11.76
C TYR A 30 -15.87 -6.62 12.01
N SER A 31 -15.94 -7.52 13.00
CA SER A 31 -14.91 -8.54 13.26
C SER A 31 -14.75 -9.49 12.07
N SER A 32 -15.86 -9.92 11.47
CA SER A 32 -15.85 -10.89 10.36
C SER A 32 -15.19 -10.31 9.09
N VAL A 33 -15.49 -9.05 8.73
CA VAL A 33 -14.91 -8.38 7.55
C VAL A 33 -13.41 -8.12 7.72
N ILE A 34 -12.96 -7.61 8.88
CA ILE A 34 -11.52 -7.41 9.16
C ILE A 34 -10.76 -8.74 9.12
N LYS A 35 -11.37 -9.80 9.65
CA LYS A 35 -10.75 -11.11 9.65
C LYS A 35 -10.80 -11.79 8.26
N MET A 36 -11.71 -11.43 7.36
CA MET A 36 -11.68 -11.89 5.95
C MET A 36 -10.53 -11.22 5.18
N VAL A 37 -10.21 -9.97 5.53
CA VAL A 37 -9.12 -9.17 4.97
C VAL A 37 -7.72 -9.69 5.33
N SER A 38 -7.58 -10.42 6.45
CA SER A 38 -6.29 -10.97 6.91
C SER A 38 -5.88 -12.31 6.29
N GLN A 39 -6.80 -13.01 5.59
CA GLN A 39 -6.55 -14.35 5.05
C GLN A 39 -5.47 -14.38 3.96
N PRO A 40 -5.51 -13.50 2.96
CA PRO A 40 -4.47 -13.48 1.92
C PRO A 40 -3.13 -12.99 2.48
N TYR A 41 -3.15 -12.22 3.58
CA TYR A 41 -1.93 -11.75 4.26
C TYR A 41 -1.21 -12.90 4.96
N PHE A 42 -1.94 -13.80 5.62
CA PHE A 42 -1.37 -14.99 6.27
C PHE A 42 -0.80 -15.98 5.23
N ALA A 43 -1.59 -16.27 4.19
CA ALA A 43 -1.22 -17.20 3.13
C ALA A 43 0.08 -16.79 2.42
N THR A 44 0.25 -15.50 2.15
CA THR A 44 1.41 -14.96 1.40
C THR A 44 2.65 -14.67 2.27
N ASN A 45 2.60 -14.99 3.57
CA ASN A 45 3.72 -14.69 4.48
C ASN A 45 5.04 -15.39 4.11
N PRO A 46 5.06 -16.67 3.68
CA PRO A 46 6.29 -17.34 3.24
C PRO A 46 6.94 -16.61 2.06
N ILE A 47 6.16 -16.27 1.02
CA ILE A 47 6.61 -15.50 -0.15
C ILE A 47 7.26 -14.18 0.30
N LEU A 48 6.62 -13.45 1.21
CA LEU A 48 7.15 -12.17 1.70
C LEU A 48 8.49 -12.35 2.43
N LYS A 49 8.60 -13.38 3.29
CA LYS A 49 9.80 -13.66 4.07
C LYS A 49 10.95 -14.05 3.15
N GLU A 50 10.71 -14.96 2.22
CA GLU A 50 11.72 -15.39 1.27
C GLU A 50 12.18 -14.25 0.35
N ALA A 51 11.25 -13.46 -0.19
CA ALA A 51 11.59 -12.31 -1.03
C ALA A 51 12.49 -11.29 -0.30
N LYS A 52 12.25 -11.06 0.99
CA LYS A 52 13.08 -10.18 1.82
C LYS A 52 14.45 -10.77 2.14
N ASN A 53 14.52 -12.08 2.33
CA ASN A 53 15.77 -12.79 2.61
C ASN A 53 16.68 -12.81 1.38
N ARG A 54 16.11 -13.06 0.19
CA ARG A 54 16.83 -13.08 -1.09
C ARG A 54 17.22 -11.70 -1.59
N ALA A 55 16.44 -10.68 -1.24
CA ALA A 55 16.72 -9.32 -1.70
C ALA A 55 18.09 -8.85 -1.19
N PRO A 56 18.99 -8.39 -2.07
CA PRO A 56 20.25 -7.82 -1.63
C PRO A 56 19.98 -6.55 -0.80
N ALA A 57 20.78 -6.33 0.24
CA ALA A 57 20.84 -5.04 0.89
C ALA A 57 21.84 -4.18 0.12
N SER A 58 21.44 -2.95 -0.25
CA SER A 58 22.44 -1.94 -0.60
C SER A 58 23.25 -1.69 0.66
N GLU A 59 24.54 -2.02 0.61
CA GLU A 59 25.49 -1.80 1.71
C GLU A 59 25.65 -0.30 1.95
N ASP A 60 25.76 0.47 0.86
CA ASP A 60 25.98 1.91 0.92
C ASP A 60 24.73 2.74 0.61
N ALA A 61 24.77 3.97 1.13
CA ALA A 61 23.87 5.03 0.69
C ALA A 61 24.26 5.47 -0.73
N TYR A 62 23.27 5.69 -1.61
CA TYR A 62 23.53 6.02 -3.00
C TYR A 62 22.88 7.35 -3.41
N ARG A 63 23.47 8.03 -4.39
CA ARG A 63 22.95 9.28 -4.94
C ARG A 63 21.88 8.98 -5.99
N ARG A 64 20.68 9.53 -5.80
CA ARG A 64 19.61 9.46 -6.81
C ARG A 64 19.28 10.85 -7.32
N TYR A 65 19.31 11.02 -8.64
CA TYR A 65 18.79 12.23 -9.26
C TYR A 65 17.27 12.31 -9.08
N MET A 66 16.80 13.39 -8.45
CA MET A 66 15.39 13.63 -8.19
C MET A 66 14.98 15.00 -8.73
N SER A 67 14.09 15.00 -9.71
CA SER A 67 13.41 16.23 -10.14
C SER A 67 12.12 16.46 -9.34
N SER A 68 11.46 15.41 -8.85
CA SER A 68 10.25 15.53 -8.04
C SER A 68 10.56 15.80 -6.57
N GLY A 69 9.76 16.65 -5.92
CA GLY A 69 9.91 17.00 -4.50
C GLY A 69 10.85 18.19 -4.25
N GLN A 70 11.60 18.64 -5.26
CA GLN A 70 12.62 19.70 -5.19
C GLN A 70 12.16 21.05 -5.77
N GLY A 71 10.93 21.13 -6.28
CA GLY A 71 10.38 22.39 -6.82
C GLY A 71 9.53 23.13 -5.80
N GLU A 72 9.44 24.44 -5.94
CA GLU A 72 8.50 25.28 -5.19
C GLU A 72 7.07 24.84 -5.50
N GLY A 73 6.34 24.41 -4.46
CA GLY A 73 4.95 24.00 -4.59
C GLY A 73 4.06 25.22 -4.84
N LYS A 74 3.49 25.35 -6.03
CA LYS A 74 2.50 26.41 -6.29
C LYS A 74 1.20 26.05 -5.59
N THR A 75 0.69 26.93 -4.74
CA THR A 75 -0.68 26.88 -4.22
C THR A 75 -1.46 28.01 -4.85
N THR A 76 -2.59 27.71 -5.50
CA THR A 76 -3.53 28.76 -5.91
C THR A 76 -4.68 28.81 -4.93
N HIS A 77 -5.35 29.96 -4.83
CA HIS A 77 -6.55 30.11 -4.00
C HIS A 77 -7.79 30.16 -4.92
N THR A 78 -8.92 29.60 -4.47
CA THR A 78 -10.21 29.87 -5.13
C THR A 78 -10.59 31.33 -4.93
N LYS A 79 -11.59 31.82 -5.70
CA LYS A 79 -12.23 33.12 -5.45
C LYS A 79 -12.76 33.27 -4.01
N SER A 80 -13.12 32.16 -3.37
CA SER A 80 -13.52 32.08 -1.95
C SER A 80 -12.36 31.89 -0.96
N GLY A 81 -11.11 32.15 -1.36
CA GLY A 81 -9.91 32.04 -0.50
C GLY A 81 -9.43 30.62 -0.19
N LYS A 82 -10.20 29.58 -0.57
CA LYS A 82 -9.85 28.18 -0.31
C LYS A 82 -8.62 27.77 -1.11
N LYS A 83 -7.57 27.29 -0.43
CA LYS A 83 -6.36 26.76 -1.06
C LYS A 83 -6.71 25.61 -2.02
N ARG A 84 -6.42 25.77 -3.31
CA ARG A 84 -6.33 24.69 -4.30
C ARG A 84 -4.87 24.26 -4.41
N ARG A 85 -4.62 22.97 -4.23
CA ARG A 85 -3.29 22.40 -4.45
C ARG A 85 -2.99 22.40 -5.94
N VAL A 86 -2.13 23.32 -6.42
CA VAL A 86 -1.60 23.23 -7.79
C VAL A 86 -0.48 22.21 -7.81
N ALA A 87 -0.45 21.46 -8.91
CA ALA A 87 0.28 20.23 -9.00
C ALA A 87 1.77 20.48 -9.22
N THR A 88 2.54 19.81 -8.37
CA THR A 88 3.95 19.42 -8.51
C THR A 88 5.00 20.38 -7.95
N ASN A 89 5.53 20.02 -6.78
CA ASN A 89 6.86 20.40 -6.29
C ASN A 89 7.96 19.78 -7.18
N ARG A 90 7.86 19.86 -8.51
CA ARG A 90 8.89 19.34 -9.41
C ARG A 90 9.84 20.48 -9.71
N ALA A 91 11.13 20.24 -9.54
CA ALA A 91 12.16 21.17 -9.99
C ALA A 91 11.97 21.43 -11.48
N LYS A 92 12.25 22.67 -11.89
CA LYS A 92 12.35 23.03 -13.31
C LYS A 92 13.33 22.08 -13.99
N ARG A 93 13.11 21.81 -15.28
CA ARG A 93 14.00 20.96 -16.08
C ARG A 93 15.44 21.48 -15.95
N GLY A 94 16.39 20.60 -15.66
CA GLY A 94 17.81 20.95 -15.41
C GLY A 94 18.15 21.39 -13.98
N HIS A 95 17.15 21.74 -13.14
CA HIS A 95 17.37 22.19 -11.76
C HIS A 95 17.12 21.10 -10.70
N GLY A 96 16.94 19.85 -11.12
CA GLY A 96 16.85 18.73 -10.19
C GLY A 96 18.16 18.55 -9.43
N ARG A 97 18.08 18.01 -8.20
CA ARG A 97 19.25 17.78 -7.36
C ARG A 97 19.39 16.30 -7.03
N TYR A 98 20.62 15.89 -6.76
CA TYR A 98 20.89 14.56 -6.22
C TYR A 98 20.48 14.52 -4.76
N VAL A 99 19.75 13.48 -4.39
CA VAL A 99 19.37 13.19 -3.00
C VAL A 99 20.08 11.91 -2.57
N ILE A 100 20.67 11.93 -1.38
CA ILE A 100 21.28 10.74 -0.78
C ILE A 100 20.17 9.83 -0.27
N GLN A 101 20.20 8.58 -0.72
CA GLN A 101 19.24 7.53 -0.40
C GLN A 101 19.88 6.60 0.62
N GLN A 102 19.17 6.28 1.69
CA GLN A 102 19.70 5.37 2.72
C GLN A 102 19.94 3.95 2.18
N ALA A 103 20.89 3.25 2.80
CA ALA A 103 21.12 1.83 2.62
C ALA A 103 19.89 0.98 3.02
N GLY A 104 19.77 -0.23 2.46
CA GLY A 104 18.72 -1.20 2.82
C GLY A 104 17.27 -0.84 2.39
N LEU A 105 17.07 0.16 1.53
CA LEU A 105 15.72 0.56 1.08
C LEU A 105 14.95 -0.56 0.36
N LEU A 106 15.64 -1.44 -0.37
CA LEU A 106 15.01 -2.55 -1.08
C LEU A 106 14.23 -3.47 -0.14
N LYS A 107 14.88 -4.02 0.88
CA LYS A 107 14.25 -4.89 1.89
C LYS A 107 13.08 -4.20 2.60
N LYS A 108 13.21 -2.91 2.92
CA LYS A 108 12.15 -2.09 3.55
C LYS A 108 10.95 -1.82 2.63
N SER A 109 11.18 -1.80 1.32
CA SER A 109 10.17 -1.49 0.31
C SER A 109 9.38 -2.72 -0.16
N ILE A 110 9.90 -3.94 0.03
CA ILE A 110 9.16 -5.17 -0.26
C ILE A 110 8.01 -5.34 0.74
N ARG A 111 6.78 -5.21 0.26
CA ARG A 111 5.57 -5.18 1.08
C ARG A 111 4.43 -5.92 0.40
N ARG A 112 3.48 -6.37 1.22
CA ARG A 112 2.17 -6.83 0.76
C ARG A 112 1.31 -5.61 0.43
N GLN A 113 0.63 -5.65 -0.71
CA GLN A 113 -0.31 -4.64 -1.14
C GLN A 113 -1.67 -5.27 -1.40
N ARG A 114 -2.70 -4.72 -0.77
CA ARG A 114 -4.08 -5.08 -1.08
C ARG A 114 -4.44 -4.56 -2.47
N LEU A 115 -4.95 -5.45 -3.31
CA LEU A 115 -5.50 -5.06 -4.59
C LEU A 115 -6.89 -4.44 -4.36
N THR A 116 -7.08 -3.20 -4.79
CA THR A 116 -8.31 -2.40 -4.53
C THR A 116 -9.17 -2.26 -5.80
N LYS A 117 -10.26 -1.50 -5.75
CA LYS A 117 -11.22 -1.29 -6.86
C LYS A 117 -10.59 -0.89 -8.20
N ASN A 118 -9.41 -0.27 -8.18
CA ASN A 118 -8.69 0.15 -9.40
C ASN A 118 -7.71 -0.92 -9.91
N SER A 119 -7.67 -2.10 -9.28
CA SER A 119 -6.93 -3.26 -9.77
C SER A 119 -7.80 -4.09 -10.70
N ARG A 120 -7.18 -4.90 -11.58
CA ARG A 120 -7.89 -5.77 -12.53
C ARG A 120 -8.84 -6.78 -11.87
N GLU A 121 -8.74 -6.99 -10.55
CA GLU A 121 -9.63 -7.85 -9.79
C GLU A 121 -10.68 -7.06 -9.00
N ILE A 122 -11.93 -7.17 -9.46
CA ILE A 122 -13.09 -6.46 -8.91
C ILE A 122 -13.46 -6.96 -7.50
N HIS A 123 -13.19 -8.23 -7.19
CA HIS A 123 -13.59 -8.88 -5.94
C HIS A 123 -12.78 -8.46 -4.71
N ARG A 124 -11.73 -7.63 -4.85
CA ARG A 124 -10.89 -7.08 -3.75
C ARG A 124 -10.32 -8.13 -2.79
N ALA A 125 -10.27 -9.38 -3.23
CA ALA A 125 -9.88 -10.54 -2.45
C ALA A 125 -8.42 -10.98 -2.70
N ALA A 126 -7.68 -10.27 -3.56
CA ALA A 126 -6.28 -10.55 -3.79
C ALA A 126 -5.32 -9.60 -3.06
N VAL A 127 -4.15 -10.17 -2.75
CA VAL A 127 -2.99 -9.47 -2.21
C VAL A 127 -1.83 -9.74 -3.13
N GLY A 128 -1.23 -8.66 -3.64
CA GLY A 128 0.04 -8.72 -4.34
C GLY A 128 1.20 -8.54 -3.37
N ILE A 129 2.33 -9.18 -3.66
CA ILE A 129 3.61 -8.83 -3.06
C ILE A 129 4.40 -8.04 -4.09
N GLY A 130 4.94 -6.90 -3.68
CA GLY A 130 5.70 -6.06 -4.59
C GLY A 130 6.53 -5.01 -3.86
N VAL A 131 7.28 -4.25 -4.63
CA VAL A 131 8.08 -3.15 -4.11
C VAL A 131 7.23 -1.88 -4.07
N HIS A 132 7.06 -1.35 -2.87
CA HIS A 132 6.30 -0.14 -2.64
C HIS A 132 7.11 1.10 -3.06
N LEU A 133 6.65 1.79 -4.10
CA LEU A 133 7.31 2.96 -4.68
C LEU A 133 6.68 4.31 -4.30
N LYS A 134 5.79 4.35 -3.30
CA LYS A 134 5.03 5.56 -2.97
C LYS A 134 5.88 6.51 -2.13
N GLY A 135 6.25 7.65 -2.70
CA GLY A 135 6.93 8.76 -2.02
C GLY A 135 7.59 9.70 -3.03
N LYS A 136 7.58 11.01 -2.77
CA LYS A 136 8.37 11.99 -3.55
C LYS A 136 9.78 12.16 -2.99
N THR A 137 9.96 11.75 -1.75
CA THR A 137 11.19 11.90 -0.96
C THR A 137 11.87 10.54 -0.88
N GLY A 138 13.20 10.55 -0.78
CA GLY A 138 14.16 9.49 -1.04
C GLY A 138 14.02 8.07 -0.47
N GLU A 139 12.87 7.66 0.06
CA GLU A 139 12.71 6.37 0.74
C GLU A 139 12.14 5.27 -0.16
N THR A 140 12.37 5.37 -1.47
CA THR A 140 11.82 4.41 -2.45
C THR A 140 12.93 3.58 -3.07
N ALA A 141 12.75 2.26 -3.10
CA ALA A 141 13.67 1.34 -3.76
C ALA A 141 13.49 1.34 -5.28
N PHE A 142 13.71 2.48 -5.95
CA PHE A 142 13.51 2.64 -7.40
C PHE A 142 14.22 1.58 -8.25
N TYR A 143 15.42 1.18 -7.85
CA TYR A 143 16.30 0.25 -8.57
C TYR A 143 15.87 -1.22 -8.49
N TRP A 144 14.78 -1.57 -7.79
CA TRP A 144 14.38 -2.96 -7.56
C TRP A 144 14.24 -3.80 -8.84
N HIS A 145 13.72 -3.20 -9.92
CA HIS A 145 13.50 -3.90 -11.19
C HIS A 145 14.82 -4.18 -11.93
N MET A 146 15.82 -3.31 -11.73
CA MET A 146 17.18 -3.50 -12.24
C MET A 146 17.86 -4.66 -11.52
N VAL A 147 17.63 -4.81 -10.22
CA VAL A 147 18.13 -5.95 -9.44
C VAL A 147 17.45 -7.24 -9.87
N GLU A 148 16.10 -7.25 -9.97
CA GLU A 148 15.34 -8.45 -10.32
C GLU A 148 15.66 -8.97 -11.74
N ARG A 149 15.87 -8.08 -12.71
CA ARG A 149 16.03 -8.44 -14.13
C ARG A 149 17.46 -8.33 -14.64
N GLY A 150 18.36 -7.74 -13.87
CA GLY A 150 19.68 -7.34 -14.33
C GLY A 150 19.64 -6.10 -15.21
N THR A 151 20.83 -5.65 -15.60
CA THR A 151 21.07 -4.58 -16.57
C THR A 151 22.21 -4.99 -17.49
N LYS A 152 22.52 -4.19 -18.52
CA LYS A 152 23.68 -4.45 -19.40
C LYS A 152 24.99 -4.66 -18.63
N ASN A 153 25.16 -3.98 -17.50
CA ASN A 153 26.42 -3.95 -16.74
C ASN A 153 26.34 -4.72 -15.40
N MET A 154 25.19 -5.34 -15.08
CA MET A 154 24.99 -6.02 -13.81
C MET A 154 24.11 -7.26 -14.02
N PRO A 155 24.52 -8.45 -13.54
CA PRO A 155 23.69 -9.65 -13.64
C PRO A 155 22.39 -9.53 -12.84
N ALA A 156 21.39 -10.33 -13.21
CA ALA A 156 20.13 -10.39 -12.48
C ALA A 156 20.31 -11.10 -11.13
N VAL A 157 19.76 -10.50 -10.07
CA VAL A 157 19.67 -11.11 -8.74
C VAL A 157 18.18 -11.24 -8.40
N PRO A 158 17.49 -12.26 -8.94
CA PRO A 158 16.06 -12.42 -8.79
C PRO A 158 15.70 -12.77 -7.33
N PHE A 159 14.78 -12.01 -6.76
CA PHE A 159 14.36 -12.16 -5.36
C PHE A 159 12.83 -12.27 -5.23
N LEU A 160 12.05 -11.61 -6.09
CA LEU A 160 10.59 -11.68 -6.02
C LEU A 160 10.04 -12.90 -6.75
N ARG A 161 10.43 -13.11 -8.00
CA ARG A 161 9.91 -14.21 -8.82
C ARG A 161 10.20 -15.58 -8.24
N PRO A 162 11.45 -15.93 -7.83
CA PRO A 162 11.69 -17.23 -7.25
C PRO A 162 10.97 -17.42 -5.90
N ALA A 163 10.84 -16.37 -5.09
CA ALA A 163 10.08 -16.44 -3.85
C ALA A 163 8.58 -16.70 -4.08
N PHE A 164 8.04 -16.19 -5.18
CA PHE A 164 6.67 -16.48 -5.58
C PHE A 164 6.55 -17.92 -6.07
N ASP A 165 7.43 -18.35 -6.99
CA ASP A 165 7.37 -19.67 -7.61
C ASP A 165 7.52 -20.81 -6.58
N HIS A 166 8.37 -20.62 -5.57
CA HIS A 166 8.58 -21.60 -4.50
C HIS A 166 7.38 -21.78 -3.55
N HIS A 167 6.64 -20.70 -3.27
CA HIS A 167 5.61 -20.70 -2.23
C HIS A 167 4.19 -20.51 -2.77
N LYS A 168 3.97 -20.48 -4.09
CA LYS A 168 2.64 -20.30 -4.69
C LYS A 168 1.66 -21.38 -4.22
N ASP A 169 2.06 -22.65 -4.24
CA ASP A 169 1.19 -23.77 -3.90
C ASP A 169 0.94 -23.83 -2.40
N GLU A 170 1.98 -23.58 -1.61
CA GLU A 170 1.87 -23.46 -0.16
C GLU A 170 0.91 -22.32 0.25
N ALA A 171 0.99 -21.17 -0.42
CA ALA A 171 0.10 -20.04 -0.18
C ALA A 171 -1.36 -20.43 -0.46
N VAL A 172 -1.63 -21.16 -1.54
CA VAL A 172 -2.97 -21.68 -1.86
C VAL A 172 -3.47 -22.63 -0.77
N GLN A 173 -2.64 -23.55 -0.30
CA GLN A 173 -3.04 -24.50 0.76
C GLN A 173 -3.30 -23.80 2.09
N ARG A 174 -2.43 -22.86 2.48
CA ARG A 174 -2.61 -22.04 3.68
C ARG A 174 -3.90 -21.23 3.61
N PHE A 175 -4.22 -20.70 2.43
CA PHE A 175 -5.46 -19.98 2.19
C PHE A 175 -6.69 -20.90 2.33
N LYS A 176 -6.69 -22.06 1.66
CA LYS A 176 -7.77 -23.07 1.74
C LYS A 176 -8.03 -23.49 3.19
N LYS A 177 -6.98 -23.86 3.92
CA LYS A 177 -7.08 -24.26 5.34
C LYS A 177 -7.73 -23.17 6.19
N LYS A 178 -7.24 -21.94 6.06
CA LYS A 178 -7.78 -20.82 6.85
C LYS A 178 -9.20 -20.42 6.45
N LEU A 179 -9.57 -20.62 5.19
CA LEU A 179 -10.94 -20.42 4.74
C LEU A 179 -11.88 -21.49 5.35
N GLY A 180 -11.47 -22.77 5.32
CA GLY A 180 -12.21 -23.88 5.94
C GLY A 180 -12.46 -23.66 7.44
N GLU A 181 -11.40 -23.39 8.21
CA GLU A 181 -11.48 -23.11 9.66
C GLU A 181 -12.49 -21.99 10.01
N ARG A 182 -12.79 -21.09 9.07
CA ARG A 182 -13.74 -19.99 9.28
C ARG A 182 -15.15 -20.36 8.87
N ILE A 183 -15.30 -21.11 7.78
CA ILE A 183 -16.60 -21.65 7.37
C ILE A 183 -17.13 -22.54 8.49
N ASP A 184 -16.29 -23.37 9.10
CA ASP A 184 -16.68 -24.25 10.21
C ASP A 184 -17.07 -23.47 11.47
N LYS A 185 -16.50 -22.28 11.71
CA LYS A 185 -16.89 -21.40 12.83
C LYS A 185 -18.19 -20.64 12.62
N LEU A 186 -18.69 -20.62 11.39
CA LEU A 186 -19.95 -19.95 11.04
C LEU A 186 -21.14 -20.92 10.98
N LYS A 187 -20.86 -22.23 10.95
CA LYS A 187 -21.84 -23.29 11.19
C LYS A 187 -22.11 -23.38 12.69
#